data_AF-A0A4C1W6B9-F1
#
_entry.id   AF-A0A4C1W6B9-F1
#
_cell.length_a   1.000
_cell.length_b   1.000
_cell.length_c   1.000
_cell.angle_alpha   90.00
_cell.angle_beta   90.00
_cell.angle_gamma   90.00
#
_symmetry.space_group_name_H-M   'P 1'
#
loop_
_entity.id
_entity.type
_entity.pdbx_description
1 polymer ?
#
loop_
_entity_poly.entity_id
_entity_poly.type
_entity_poly.pdbx_seq_one_letter_code
_entity_poly.pdbx_strand_id
1 'polypeptide(L)'
;MLPLAKIQYMVILFLLFLAQFSIACACLAVNSEQQEMFAEQGWDKVNKDTKSQVQNKFLCCGFRNQTKPVNGTDKLPSCEEVNKKCTYAPICQPCIHELKETIDYAFKLVGGIGLFFSFTEVGWSHFEKTLDNVTMSHRTREAANALSLSHSTMIGLPRAQH
;
A
#
# COMPACT_ATOMS: atom_id res chain seq x y z
N MET A 1 -18.95 -22.21 -14.88
CA MET A 1 -17.60 -22.01 -14.29
C MET A 1 -17.20 -20.53 -14.28
N LEU A 2 -17.31 -19.79 -15.38
CA LEU A 2 -16.98 -18.35 -15.46
C LEU A 2 -17.67 -17.41 -14.44
N PRO A 3 -18.98 -17.55 -14.09
CA PRO A 3 -19.63 -16.62 -13.14
C PRO A 3 -19.24 -16.85 -11.67
N LEU A 4 -18.84 -18.08 -11.30
CA LEU A 4 -18.42 -18.40 -9.94
C LEU A 4 -17.04 -17.79 -9.63
N ALA A 5 -16.14 -17.82 -10.62
CA ALA A 5 -14.82 -17.20 -10.53
C ALA A 5 -14.95 -15.69 -10.30
N LYS A 6 -15.84 -14.99 -11.03
CA LYS A 6 -16.07 -13.55 -10.87
C LYS A 6 -16.50 -13.17 -9.44
N ILE A 7 -17.37 -13.96 -8.81
CA ILE A 7 -17.81 -13.69 -7.42
C ILE A 7 -16.65 -13.88 -6.43
N GLN A 8 -15.79 -14.89 -6.62
CA GLN A 8 -14.63 -15.10 -5.74
C GLN A 8 -13.61 -13.97 -5.85
N TYR A 9 -13.33 -13.48 -7.06
CA TYR A 9 -12.44 -12.33 -7.24
C TYR A 9 -12.98 -11.05 -6.60
N MET A 10 -14.30 -10.80 -6.69
CA MET A 10 -14.92 -9.62 -6.08
C MET A 10 -14.83 -9.64 -4.55
N VAL A 11 -14.92 -10.81 -3.92
CA VAL A 11 -14.74 -10.95 -2.46
C VAL A 11 -13.27 -10.76 -2.07
N ILE A 12 -12.33 -11.34 -2.83
CA ILE A 12 -10.89 -11.21 -2.55
C ILE A 12 -10.44 -9.75 -2.65
N LEU A 13 -10.85 -9.04 -3.70
CA LEU A 13 -10.54 -7.62 -3.89
C LEU A 13 -11.08 -6.78 -2.73
N PHE A 14 -12.33 -7.01 -2.31
CA PHE A 14 -12.88 -6.33 -1.14
C PHE A 14 -12.10 -6.60 0.16
N LEU A 15 -11.64 -7.82 0.38
CA LEU A 15 -10.80 -8.15 1.54
C LEU A 15 -9.42 -7.46 1.48
N LEU A 16 -8.83 -7.36 0.29
CA LEU A 16 -7.57 -6.63 0.08
C LEU A 16 -7.74 -5.13 0.31
N PHE A 17 -8.85 -4.54 -0.13
CA PHE A 17 -9.21 -3.15 0.16
C PHE A 17 -9.27 -2.89 1.67
N LEU A 18 -9.99 -3.73 2.43
CA LEU A 18 -10.10 -3.58 3.89
C LEU A 18 -8.74 -3.70 4.58
N ALA A 19 -7.90 -4.64 4.13
CA ALA A 19 -6.56 -4.82 4.68
C ALA A 19 -5.66 -3.60 4.39
N GLN A 20 -5.64 -3.11 3.16
CA GLN A 20 -4.82 -1.95 2.76
C GLN A 20 -5.28 -0.67 3.44
N PHE A 21 -6.59 -0.43 3.51
CA PHE A 21 -7.17 0.71 4.22
C PHE A 21 -6.82 0.66 5.71
N SER A 22 -6.89 -0.51 6.33
CA SER A 22 -6.51 -0.70 7.74
C SER A 22 -5.02 -0.44 7.96
N ILE A 23 -4.14 -1.02 7.14
CA ILE A 23 -2.68 -0.82 7.24
C ILE A 23 -2.33 0.66 6.99
N ALA A 24 -2.95 1.29 5.99
CA ALA A 24 -2.71 2.68 5.67
C ALA A 24 -3.12 3.61 6.82
N CYS A 25 -4.29 3.39 7.41
CA CYS A 25 -4.71 4.11 8.61
C CYS A 25 -3.78 3.87 9.80
N ALA A 26 -3.33 2.62 10.00
CA ALA A 26 -2.40 2.29 11.07
C ALA A 26 -1.05 3.00 10.90
N CYS A 27 -0.49 3.01 9.69
CA CYS A 27 0.74 3.74 9.37
C CYS A 27 0.60 5.24 9.65
N LEU A 28 -0.53 5.86 9.26
CA LEU A 28 -0.76 7.28 9.50
C LEU A 28 -1.01 7.63 10.98
N ALA A 29 -1.50 6.68 11.77
CA ALA A 29 -1.79 6.88 13.20
C ALA A 29 -0.55 6.72 14.10
N VAL A 30 0.58 6.23 13.58
CA VAL A 30 1.80 6.05 14.38
C VAL A 30 2.31 7.40 14.89
N ASN A 31 2.54 7.48 16.20
CA ASN A 31 3.05 8.68 16.85
C ASN A 31 4.57 8.65 17.06
N SER A 32 5.10 9.75 17.60
CA SER A 32 6.53 9.94 17.86
C SER A 32 7.18 8.90 18.77
N GLU A 33 6.49 8.43 19.81
CA GLU A 33 7.05 7.45 20.76
C GLU A 33 7.15 6.07 20.10
N GLN A 34 6.13 5.68 19.34
CA GLN A 34 6.13 4.43 18.59
C GLN A 34 7.21 4.43 17.50
N GLN A 35 7.42 5.56 16.82
CA GLN A 35 8.50 5.72 15.84
C GLN A 35 9.89 5.51 16.48
N GLU A 36 10.11 6.07 17.67
CA GLU A 36 11.36 5.90 18.41
C GLU A 36 11.58 4.44 18.81
N MET A 37 10.54 3.76 19.30
CA MET A 37 10.59 2.33 19.62
C MET A 37 10.95 1.49 18.39
N PHE A 38 10.35 1.76 17.23
CA PHE A 38 10.67 1.06 16.00
C PHE A 38 12.11 1.33 15.54
N ALA A 39 12.57 2.57 15.68
CA ALA A 39 13.94 2.95 15.37
C ALA A 39 14.95 2.19 16.25
N GLU A 40 14.67 2.09 17.56
CA GLU A 40 15.53 1.40 18.53
C GLU A 40 15.57 -0.11 18.27
N GLN A 41 14.41 -0.74 18.11
CA GLN A 41 14.35 -2.17 17.80
C GLN A 41 14.95 -2.50 16.44
N GLY A 42 14.78 -1.62 15.45
CA GLY A 42 15.41 -1.74 14.14
C GLY A 42 16.92 -1.66 14.26
N TRP A 43 17.42 -0.66 14.99
CA TRP A 43 18.84 -0.49 15.26
C TRP A 43 19.46 -1.69 15.97
N ASP A 44 18.80 -2.26 16.98
CA ASP A 44 19.36 -3.37 17.74
C ASP A 44 19.40 -4.70 16.97
N LYS A 45 18.48 -4.87 16.01
CA LYS A 45 18.38 -6.08 15.18
C LYS A 45 19.35 -6.08 14.01
N VAL A 46 19.70 -4.93 13.45
CA VAL A 46 20.56 -4.85 12.27
C VAL A 46 22.05 -5.09 12.60
N ASN A 47 22.79 -5.60 11.62
CA ASN A 47 24.21 -5.89 11.73
C ASN A 47 25.08 -4.61 11.64
N LYS A 48 26.39 -4.77 11.88
CA LYS A 48 27.37 -3.67 11.86
C LYS A 48 27.42 -2.94 10.51
N ASP A 49 27.34 -3.66 9.40
CA ASP A 49 27.41 -3.09 8.05
C ASP A 49 26.21 -2.19 7.76
N THR A 50 25.01 -2.63 8.10
CA THR A 50 23.78 -1.84 7.93
C THR A 50 23.85 -0.58 8.80
N LYS A 51 24.31 -0.69 10.04
CA LYS A 51 24.54 0.48 10.90
C LYS A 51 25.55 1.45 10.29
N SER A 52 26.62 0.94 9.68
CA SER A 52 27.63 1.76 9.00
C SER A 52 27.05 2.51 7.80
N GLN A 53 26.21 1.85 7.00
CA GLN A 53 25.52 2.48 5.88
C GLN A 53 24.55 3.56 6.34
N VAL A 54 23.79 3.32 7.40
CA VAL A 54 22.88 4.31 7.99
C VAL A 54 23.68 5.54 8.44
N GLN A 55 24.75 5.35 9.20
CA GLN A 55 25.62 6.45 9.64
C GLN A 55 26.15 7.26 8.45
N ASN A 56 26.68 6.60 7.41
CA ASN A 56 27.20 7.28 6.23
C ASN A 56 26.14 8.01 5.41
N LYS A 57 24.92 7.46 5.33
CA LYS A 57 23.82 8.04 4.54
C LYS A 57 23.21 9.27 5.21
N PHE A 58 23.03 9.21 6.52
CA PHE A 58 22.41 10.27 7.30
C PHE A 58 23.41 11.20 7.98
N LEU A 59 24.72 10.98 7.78
CA LEU A 59 25.81 11.76 8.40
C LEU A 59 25.64 11.88 9.93
N CYS A 60 25.30 10.76 10.56
CA CYS A 60 25.04 10.65 12.00
C CYS A 60 25.90 9.54 12.62
N CYS A 61 26.02 9.51 13.95
CA CYS A 61 26.81 8.50 14.66
C CYS A 61 26.08 7.94 15.89
N GLY A 62 26.01 6.61 15.99
CA GLY A 62 25.33 5.93 17.10
C GLY A 62 23.81 6.13 17.11
N PHE A 63 23.10 5.41 17.98
CA PHE A 63 21.64 5.50 18.05
C PHE A 63 21.17 6.69 18.90
N ARG A 64 21.16 6.55 20.23
CA ARG A 64 20.87 7.63 21.19
C ARG A 64 22.09 8.47 21.53
N ASN A 65 23.24 7.82 21.64
CA ASN A 65 24.53 8.42 21.94
C ASN A 65 25.60 7.81 21.04
N GLN A 66 26.73 8.49 20.94
CA GLN A 66 27.92 7.94 20.29
C GLN A 66 28.52 6.91 21.22
N THR A 67 28.00 5.69 21.15
CA THR A 67 28.54 4.57 21.90
C THR A 67 29.94 4.30 21.37
N LYS A 68 30.95 4.79 22.08
CA LYS A 68 32.30 4.21 21.96
C LYS A 68 32.15 2.73 22.31
N PRO A 69 32.80 1.82 21.57
CA PRO A 69 32.85 0.42 21.98
C PRO A 69 33.60 0.36 23.31
N VAL A 70 32.87 0.30 24.43
CA VAL A 70 33.43 -0.04 25.73
C VAL A 70 33.73 -1.53 25.64
N ASN A 71 34.98 -1.85 25.34
CA ASN A 71 35.58 -3.19 25.37
C ASN A 71 34.71 -4.32 24.78
N GLY A 72 34.91 -4.61 23.50
CA GLY A 72 34.81 -5.99 23.01
C GLY A 72 33.42 -6.52 22.64
N THR A 73 32.54 -5.71 22.05
CA THR A 73 31.43 -6.26 21.26
C THR A 73 31.46 -5.70 19.85
N ASP A 74 31.76 -6.56 18.86
CA ASP A 74 31.86 -6.28 17.42
C ASP A 74 30.56 -5.79 16.75
N LYS A 75 29.57 -5.37 17.54
CA LYS A 75 28.20 -5.10 17.10
C LYS A 75 27.97 -3.67 16.63
N LEU A 76 28.93 -2.76 16.82
CA LEU A 76 28.77 -1.34 16.50
C LEU A 76 29.93 -0.81 15.63
N PRO A 77 29.64 -0.13 14.51
CA PRO A 77 30.66 0.49 13.66
C PRO A 77 31.31 1.69 14.35
N SER A 78 32.59 1.96 14.02
CA SER A 78 33.28 3.17 14.44
C SER A 78 32.66 4.39 13.78
N CYS A 79 32.71 5.54 14.46
CA CYS A 79 32.24 6.81 13.93
C CYS A 79 33.35 7.70 13.37
N GLU A 80 34.59 7.21 13.35
CA GLU A 80 35.73 8.01 12.89
C GLU A 80 35.59 8.45 11.43
N GLU A 81 35.05 7.59 10.56
CA GLU A 81 34.86 7.89 9.14
C GLU A 81 33.75 8.90 8.90
N VAL A 82 32.66 8.82 9.68
CA VAL A 82 31.50 9.70 9.50
C VAL A 82 31.75 11.07 10.12
N ASN A 83 32.48 11.14 11.24
CA ASN A 83 32.90 12.38 11.88
C ASN A 83 33.75 13.26 10.95
N LYS A 84 34.53 12.66 10.04
CA LYS A 84 35.29 13.40 9.02
C LYS A 84 34.41 14.06 7.95
N LYS A 85 33.17 13.60 7.78
CA LYS A 85 32.22 14.10 6.76
C LYS A 85 31.22 15.10 7.32
N CYS A 86 31.08 15.19 8.64
CA CYS A 86 30.18 16.13 9.28
C CYS A 86 30.73 17.57 9.14
N THR A 87 29.98 18.41 8.43
CA THR A 87 30.39 19.76 8.04
C THR A 87 30.09 20.83 9.09
N TYR A 88 29.17 20.56 10.02
CA TYR A 88 28.63 21.58 10.93
C TYR A 88 29.06 21.43 12.40
N ALA A 89 29.76 20.34 12.75
CA ALA A 89 30.24 20.10 14.09
C ALA A 89 31.46 19.17 14.08
N PRO A 90 32.39 19.29 15.06
CA PRO A 90 33.52 18.36 15.20
C PRO A 90 33.08 16.92 15.52
N ILE A 91 31.80 16.75 15.84
CA ILE A 91 31.19 15.52 16.32
C ILE A 91 29.79 15.42 15.72
N CYS A 92 29.48 14.33 15.01
CA CYS A 92 28.17 14.14 14.40
C CYS A 92 27.06 13.95 15.45
N GLN A 93 25.84 14.33 15.09
CA GLN A 93 24.65 14.08 15.92
C GLN A 93 24.26 12.59 15.96
N PRO A 94 23.49 12.17 16.97
CA PRO A 94 22.95 10.80 17.04
C PRO A 94 21.93 10.51 15.93
N CYS A 95 21.88 9.26 15.46
CA CYS A 95 21.02 8.86 14.35
C CYS A 95 19.53 8.75 14.69
N ILE A 96 19.15 8.77 15.96
CA ILE A 96 17.75 8.64 16.40
C ILE A 96 16.82 9.67 15.74
N HIS A 97 17.27 10.91 15.55
CA HIS A 97 16.46 11.96 14.94
C HIS A 97 16.17 11.67 13.48
N GLU A 98 17.24 11.42 12.70
CA GLU A 98 17.17 11.10 11.27
C GLU A 98 16.36 9.84 10.99
N LEU A 99 16.55 8.81 11.83
CA LEU A 99 15.81 7.55 11.73
C LEU A 99 14.31 7.77 12.00
N LYS A 100 13.98 8.52 13.05
CA LYS A 100 12.60 8.82 13.40
C LYS A 100 11.89 9.60 12.30
N GLU A 101 12.53 10.64 11.74
CA GLU A 101 11.97 11.41 10.62
C GLU A 101 11.80 10.55 9.37
N THR A 102 12.77 9.68 9.08
CA THR A 102 12.66 8.74 7.95
C THR A 102 11.49 7.77 8.13
N ILE A 103 11.29 7.25 9.35
CA ILE A 103 10.17 6.35 9.67
C ILE A 103 8.84 7.09 9.55
N ASP A 104 8.74 8.31 10.08
CA ASP A 104 7.56 9.17 9.96
C ASP A 104 7.20 9.43 8.50
N TYR A 105 8.18 9.84 7.70
CA TYR A 105 8.01 10.06 6.27
C TYR A 105 7.55 8.79 5.55
N ALA A 106 8.19 7.65 5.83
CA ALA A 106 7.85 6.38 5.22
C ALA A 106 6.41 5.97 5.54
N PHE A 107 5.96 6.10 6.80
CA PHE A 107 4.59 5.76 7.17
C PHE A 107 3.56 6.71 6.56
N LYS A 108 3.84 8.01 6.48
CA LYS A 108 2.96 8.97 5.80
C LYS A 108 2.84 8.68 4.32
N LEU A 109 3.96 8.36 3.66
CA LEU A 109 3.99 8.02 2.25
C LEU A 109 3.26 6.72 1.98
N VAL A 110 3.57 5.64 2.71
CA VAL A 110 2.94 4.33 2.54
C VAL A 110 1.45 4.40 2.86
N GLY A 111 1.08 5.10 3.93
CA GLY A 111 -0.32 5.33 4.29
C GLY A 111 -1.07 6.13 3.23
N GLY A 112 -0.45 7.20 2.71
CA GLY A 112 -1.03 8.00 1.63
C GLY A 112 -1.24 7.20 0.34
N ILE A 113 -0.23 6.43 -0.10
CA ILE A 113 -0.33 5.58 -1.30
C ILE A 113 -1.38 4.48 -1.11
N GLY A 114 -1.43 3.86 0.07
CA GLY A 114 -2.43 2.85 0.41
C GLY A 114 -3.85 3.40 0.34
N LEU A 115 -4.10 4.57 0.95
CA LEU A 115 -5.41 5.25 0.85
C LEU A 115 -5.77 5.62 -0.58
N PHE A 116 -4.82 6.15 -1.37
CA PHE A 116 -5.04 6.48 -2.77
C PHE A 116 -5.48 5.25 -3.57
N PHE A 117 -4.77 4.14 -3.43
CA PHE A 117 -5.11 2.89 -4.12
C PHE A 117 -6.48 2.36 -3.67
N SER A 118 -6.77 2.37 -2.36
CA SER A 118 -8.08 1.99 -1.82
C SER A 118 -9.23 2.82 -2.41
N PHE A 119 -9.06 4.14 -2.58
CA PHE A 119 -10.08 4.97 -3.26
C PHE A 119 -10.25 4.63 -4.74
N THR A 120 -9.16 4.35 -5.45
CA THR A 120 -9.24 3.96 -6.88
C THR A 120 -9.96 2.62 -7.07
N GLU A 121 -9.81 1.68 -6.14
CA GLU A 121 -10.49 0.38 -6.17
C GLU A 121 -12.01 0.51 -5.92
N VAL A 122 -12.42 1.38 -5.00
CA VAL A 122 -13.85 1.69 -4.78
C VAL A 122 -14.46 2.34 -6.02
N GLY A 123 -13.76 3.30 -6.63
CA GLY A 123 -14.20 3.95 -7.86
C GLY A 123 -14.33 2.97 -9.04
N TRP A 124 -13.32 2.12 -9.23
CA TRP A 124 -13.32 1.12 -10.29
C TRP A 124 -14.41 0.06 -10.09
N SER A 125 -14.56 -0.47 -8.88
CA SER A 125 -15.59 -1.48 -8.60
C SER A 125 -17.02 -0.94 -8.78
N HIS A 126 -17.24 0.37 -8.56
CA HIS A 126 -18.51 1.02 -8.85
C HIS A 126 -18.73 1.21 -10.37
N PHE A 127 -17.69 1.63 -11.08
CA PHE A 127 -17.72 1.76 -12.54
C PHE A 127 -17.96 0.42 -13.25
N GLU A 128 -17.30 -0.64 -12.81
CA GLU A 128 -17.47 -1.99 -13.38
C GLU A 128 -18.89 -2.53 -13.14
N LYS A 129 -19.47 -2.28 -11.95
CA LYS A 129 -20.89 -2.59 -11.69
C LYS A 129 -21.83 -1.78 -12.58
N THR A 130 -21.48 -0.53 -12.89
CA THR A 130 -22.25 0.31 -13.80
C THR A 130 -22.20 -0.22 -15.23
N LEU A 131 -21.02 -0.65 -15.69
CA LEU A 131 -20.84 -1.32 -16.99
C LEU A 131 -21.61 -2.65 -17.05
N ASP A 132 -21.53 -3.49 -16.03
CA ASP A 132 -22.30 -4.74 -15.97
C ASP A 132 -23.81 -4.47 -15.98
N ASN A 133 -24.28 -3.44 -15.26
CA ASN A 133 -25.69 -3.03 -15.24
C ASN A 133 -26.17 -2.52 -16.60
N VAL A 134 -25.38 -1.68 -17.28
CA VAL A 134 -25.68 -1.19 -18.63
C VAL A 134 -25.65 -2.33 -19.65
N THR A 135 -24.70 -3.25 -19.54
CA THR A 135 -24.59 -4.43 -20.43
C THR A 135 -25.77 -5.38 -20.25
N MET A 136 -26.20 -5.62 -19.00
CA MET A 136 -27.43 -6.37 -18.74
C MET A 136 -28.66 -5.65 -19.31
N SER A 137 -28.79 -4.34 -19.08
CA SER A 137 -29.90 -3.54 -19.63
C SER A 137 -29.97 -3.60 -21.17
N HIS A 138 -28.82 -3.61 -21.86
CA HIS A 138 -28.77 -3.77 -23.31
C HIS A 138 -29.25 -5.15 -23.77
N ARG A 139 -28.79 -6.23 -23.12
CA ARG A 139 -29.31 -7.59 -23.37
C ARG A 139 -30.81 -7.71 -23.09
N THR A 140 -31.32 -7.08 -22.03
CA THR A 140 -32.75 -7.11 -21.72
C THR A 140 -33.57 -6.35 -22.76
N ARG A 141 -33.08 -5.21 -23.28
CA ARG A 141 -33.71 -4.48 -24.40
C ARG A 141 -33.69 -5.28 -25.70
N GLU A 142 -32.59 -5.95 -26.02
CA GLU A 142 -32.50 -6.81 -27.22
C GLU A 142 -33.45 -8.01 -27.14
N ALA A 143 -33.53 -8.66 -25.97
CA ALA A 143 -34.47 -9.76 -25.73
C ALA A 143 -35.94 -9.29 -25.85
N ALA A 144 -36.28 -8.11 -25.31
CA ALA A 144 -37.61 -7.53 -25.43
C ALA A 144 -37.97 -7.17 -26.89
N ASN A 145 -37.02 -6.64 -27.66
CA ASN A 145 -37.23 -6.33 -29.08
C ASN A 145 -37.39 -7.61 -29.93
N ALA A 146 -36.66 -8.68 -29.63
CA ALA A 146 -36.82 -9.97 -30.30
C ALA A 146 -38.20 -10.62 -30.03
N LEU A 147 -38.69 -10.52 -28.80
CA LEU A 147 -40.04 -10.98 -28.40
C LEU A 147 -41.17 -10.15 -29.04
N SER A 148 -40.97 -8.85 -29.21
CA SER A 148 -41.92 -7.97 -29.92
C SER A 148 -42.05 -8.34 -31.40
N LEU A 149 -40.93 -8.67 -32.06
CA LEU A 149 -40.92 -9.07 -33.47
C LEU A 149 -41.60 -10.43 -33.70
N SER A 150 -41.37 -11.42 -32.82
CA SER A 150 -42.01 -12.73 -32.93
C SER A 150 -43.53 -12.66 -32.76
N HIS A 151 -44.02 -11.81 -31.87
CA HIS A 151 -45.46 -11.60 -31.67
C HIS A 151 -46.13 -10.91 -32.88
N SER A 152 -45.41 -10.01 -33.56
CA SER A 152 -45.90 -9.36 -34.79
C SER A 152 -45.90 -10.29 -36.03
N THR A 153 -45.07 -11.34 -36.03
CA THR A 153 -44.96 -12.28 -37.15
C THR A 153 -46.02 -13.40 -37.08
N MET A 154 -46.52 -13.72 -35.88
CA MET A 154 -47.57 -14.73 -35.65
C MET A 154 -48.99 -14.31 -36.09
N ILE A 155 -49.23 -13.03 -36.37
CA ILE A 155 -50.53 -12.53 -36.89
C ILE A 155 -50.61 -12.62 -38.42
N GLY A 156 -49.51 -12.94 -39.11
CA GLY A 156 -49.39 -12.96 -40.57
C GLY A 156 -49.37 -14.33 -41.24
N LEU A 157 -49.86 -15.41 -40.63
CA LEU A 157 -49.86 -16.73 -41.28
C LEU A 157 -51.05 -16.85 -42.26
N PRO A 158 -50.84 -16.95 -43.59
CA PRO A 158 -51.93 -17.16 -44.52
C PRO A 158 -52.48 -18.58 -44.33
N ARG A 159 -53.80 -18.66 -44.19
CA ARG A 159 -54.56 -19.90 -44.09
C ARG A 159 -54.35 -20.72 -45.36
N ALA A 160 -53.60 -21.82 -45.27
CA ALA A 160 -53.47 -22.78 -46.36
C ALA A 160 -54.85 -23.41 -46.63
N GLN A 161 -55.41 -23.13 -47.81
CA GLN A 161 -56.56 -23.87 -48.34
C GLN A 161 -56.04 -25.15 -48.98
N HIS A 162 -56.51 -26.29 -48.48
CA HIS A 162 -56.82 -27.43 -49.32
C HIS A 162 -57.88 -28.33 -48.67
#